data_AF-A0A4R8BA76-F1
#
_entry.id   AF-A0A4R8BA76-F1
#
_cell.length_a   1.000
_cell.length_b   1.000
_cell.length_c   1.000
_cell.angle_alpha   90.00
_cell.angle_beta   90.00
_cell.angle_gamma   90.00
#
_symmetry.space_group_name_H-M   'P 1'
#
loop_
_entity.id
_entity.type
_entity.pdbx_description
1 polymer ?
#
loop_
_entity_poly.entity_id
_entity_poly.type
_entity_poly.pdbx_seq_one_letter_code
_entity_poly.pdbx_strand_id
1 'polypeptide(L)'
;MFGFFYFWYMKENKENEISIFTGKRAWYELLLASVFFGAFIYMIVLFVYFAFIEVSVKIAIRAFVTFLVFGTYCLVYGFKFSATKNMLINLQTNILISRYIIGPFSYDVKLKVTDFEYVSFFEDRYGEFGTNLWYVKNRHYKMYSFENKEAAFQFSLNLSNKLNIDLLDATEKGNFKWIEKENLNK
;
A
#
# COMPACT_ATOMS: atom_id res chain seq x y z
N MET A 1 -15.18 -13.85 15.21
CA MET A 1 -14.91 -12.39 15.29
C MET A 1 -13.40 -12.22 15.34
N PHE A 2 -12.75 -12.18 14.18
CA PHE A 2 -11.30 -11.97 14.09
C PHE A 2 -11.07 -10.47 13.97
N GLY A 3 -10.63 -9.83 15.05
CA GLY A 3 -10.21 -8.43 15.01
C GLY A 3 -8.90 -8.32 14.21
N PHE A 4 -8.94 -7.64 13.08
CA PHE A 4 -7.78 -7.39 12.25
C PHE A 4 -7.13 -6.08 12.71
N PHE A 5 -6.11 -6.19 13.56
CA PHE A 5 -5.30 -5.02 13.93
C PHE A 5 -4.44 -4.59 12.73
N TYR A 6 -4.97 -3.71 11.90
CA TYR A 6 -4.22 -2.97 10.89
C TYR A 6 -3.32 -1.94 11.58
N PHE A 7 -2.16 -2.39 12.06
CA PHE A 7 -1.20 -1.55 12.77
C PHE A 7 -0.44 -0.65 11.78
N TRP A 8 -0.80 0.64 11.72
CA TRP A 8 0.08 1.65 11.12
C TRP A 8 1.03 2.17 12.20
N TYR A 9 2.23 2.55 11.79
CA TYR A 9 3.17 3.24 12.67
C TYR A 9 3.85 4.35 11.87
N MET A 10 3.82 5.57 12.41
CA MET A 10 4.60 6.68 11.89
C MET A 10 5.94 6.73 12.62
N LYS A 11 7.01 6.49 11.87
CA LYS A 11 8.38 6.62 12.41
C LYS A 11 9.06 7.82 11.79
N GLU A 12 9.65 8.63 12.65
CA GLU A 12 10.61 9.66 12.25
C GLU A 12 11.99 9.02 12.28
N ASN A 13 12.58 8.80 11.10
CA ASN A 13 13.87 8.11 11.00
C ASN A 13 15.05 9.08 10.86
N LYS A 14 14.78 10.36 10.55
CA LYS A 14 15.69 11.54 10.52
C LYS A 14 14.83 12.80 10.70
N GLU A 15 15.38 13.91 11.19
CA GLU A 15 14.66 15.18 11.53
C GLU A 15 13.75 15.75 10.43
N ASN A 16 13.76 15.21 9.20
CA ASN A 16 13.01 15.70 8.05
C ASN A 16 12.33 14.59 7.22
N GLU A 17 12.14 13.39 7.77
CA GLU A 17 11.52 12.27 7.05
C GLU A 17 10.37 11.63 7.84
N ILE A 18 9.18 11.66 7.26
CA ILE A 18 7.99 10.97 7.77
C ILE A 18 7.87 9.62 7.04
N SER A 19 8.01 8.53 7.78
CA SER A 19 7.79 7.18 7.25
C SER A 19 6.43 6.65 7.69
N ILE A 20 5.56 6.36 6.73
CA ILE A 20 4.26 5.73 6.95
C ILE A 20 4.37 4.28 6.48
N PHE A 21 4.34 3.37 7.45
CA PHE A 21 4.35 1.94 7.18
C PHE A 21 2.92 1.44 7.13
N THR A 22 2.52 0.89 5.98
CA THR A 22 1.32 0.06 5.93
C THR A 22 1.56 -1.19 6.77
N GLY A 23 0.58 -1.59 7.56
CA GLY A 23 0.66 -2.77 8.41
C GLY A 23 1.05 -4.05 7.65
N LYS A 24 1.44 -5.08 8.41
CA LYS A 24 1.75 -6.39 7.83
C LYS A 24 0.51 -6.95 7.13
N ARG A 25 0.73 -7.64 6.00
CA ARG A 25 -0.32 -8.43 5.34
C ARG A 25 -0.94 -9.41 6.31
N ALA A 26 -2.24 -9.65 6.17
CA ALA A 26 -2.91 -10.61 7.01
C ALA A 26 -2.33 -12.01 6.75
N TRP A 27 -2.30 -12.85 7.79
CA TRP A 27 -1.67 -14.16 7.72
C TRP A 27 -2.27 -15.06 6.61
N TYR A 28 -3.58 -14.93 6.34
CA TYR A 28 -4.26 -15.69 5.29
C TYR A 28 -3.91 -15.18 3.89
N GLU A 29 -3.63 -13.87 3.72
CA GLU A 29 -3.12 -13.34 2.46
C GLU A 29 -1.73 -13.93 2.18
N LEU A 30 -0.89 -14.03 3.20
CA LEU A 30 0.43 -14.66 3.07
C LEU A 30 0.34 -16.16 2.75
N LEU A 31 -0.62 -16.87 3.35
CA LEU A 31 -0.91 -18.27 3.02
C LEU A 31 -1.37 -18.41 1.57
N LEU A 32 -2.26 -17.53 1.09
CA LEU A 32 -2.69 -17.52 -0.31
C LEU A 32 -1.52 -17.23 -1.24
N ALA A 33 -0.67 -16.25 -0.89
CA ALA A 33 0.52 -15.92 -1.66
C ALA A 33 1.45 -17.13 -1.81
N SER A 34 1.69 -17.90 -0.74
CA SER A 34 2.54 -19.09 -0.79
C SER A 34 1.96 -20.20 -1.69
N VAL A 35 0.64 -20.40 -1.67
CA VAL A 35 -0.05 -21.33 -2.59
C VAL A 35 0.15 -20.90 -4.04
N PHE A 36 -0.04 -19.61 -4.34
CA PHE A 36 0.13 -19.09 -5.69
C PHE A 36 1.58 -19.19 -6.19
N PHE A 37 2.57 -18.83 -5.36
CA PHE A 37 3.98 -19.00 -5.72
C PHE A 37 4.37 -20.48 -5.87
N GLY A 38 3.86 -21.36 -5.00
CA GLY A 38 4.07 -22.80 -5.11
C GLY A 38 3.54 -23.37 -6.42
N ALA A 39 2.31 -23.01 -6.81
CA ALA A 39 1.72 -23.41 -8.09
C ALA A 39 2.52 -22.87 -9.29
N PHE A 40 3.01 -21.64 -9.22
CA PHE A 40 3.87 -21.05 -10.24
C PHE A 40 5.18 -21.84 -10.42
N ILE A 41 5.88 -22.13 -9.31
CA ILE A 41 7.13 -22.92 -9.34
C ILE A 41 6.87 -24.33 -9.87
N TYR A 42 5.79 -24.99 -9.43
CA TYR A 42 5.41 -26.30 -9.93
C TYR A 42 5.25 -26.32 -11.46
N MET A 43 4.61 -25.31 -12.04
CA MET A 43 4.45 -25.23 -13.50
C MET A 43 5.76 -24.95 -14.24
N ILE A 44 6.69 -24.18 -13.65
CA ILE A 44 8.05 -24.03 -14.22
C ILE A 44 8.75 -25.38 -14.25
N VAL A 45 8.73 -26.12 -13.13
CA VAL A 45 9.37 -27.45 -13.03
C VAL A 45 8.76 -28.41 -14.04
N LEU A 46 7.44 -28.42 -14.18
CA LEU A 46 6.73 -29.26 -15.14
C LEU A 46 7.11 -28.91 -16.60
N PHE A 47 7.21 -27.62 -16.93
CA PHE A 47 7.68 -27.20 -18.25
C PHE A 47 9.13 -27.64 -18.52
N VAL A 48 10.04 -27.42 -17.57
CA VAL A 48 11.44 -27.83 -17.67
C VAL A 48 11.57 -29.35 -17.83
N TYR A 49 10.82 -30.11 -17.04
CA TYR A 49 10.82 -31.57 -17.10
C TYR A 49 10.42 -32.08 -18.49
N PHE A 50 9.31 -31.61 -19.05
CA PHE A 50 8.87 -32.07 -20.37
C PHE A 50 9.72 -31.54 -21.53
N ALA A 51 10.31 -30.35 -21.38
CA ALA A 51 11.15 -29.76 -22.41
C ALA A 51 12.54 -30.41 -22.49
N PHE A 52 13.16 -30.73 -21.35
CA PHE A 52 14.57 -31.12 -21.30
C PHE A 52 14.81 -32.56 -20.82
N ILE A 53 13.92 -33.14 -20.00
CA ILE A 53 14.13 -34.47 -19.43
C ILE A 53 13.38 -35.53 -20.23
N GLU A 54 12.06 -35.38 -20.39
CA GLU A 54 11.26 -36.32 -21.18
C GLU A 54 11.37 -36.05 -22.70
N VAL A 55 11.78 -34.84 -23.09
CA VAL A 55 11.99 -34.39 -24.49
C VAL A 55 10.77 -34.66 -25.38
N SER A 56 9.57 -34.45 -24.85
CA SER A 56 8.33 -34.58 -25.60
C SER A 56 7.86 -33.22 -26.10
N VAL A 57 8.22 -32.86 -27.33
CA VAL A 57 7.96 -31.54 -27.92
C VAL A 57 6.49 -31.14 -27.82
N LYS A 58 5.56 -32.06 -28.12
CA LYS A 58 4.12 -31.78 -28.07
C LYS A 58 3.64 -31.50 -26.64
N ILE A 59 4.14 -32.25 -25.66
CA ILE A 59 3.78 -32.06 -24.25
C ILE A 59 4.44 -30.79 -23.71
N ALA A 60 5.69 -30.53 -24.07
CA ALA A 60 6.42 -29.32 -23.70
C ALA A 60 5.72 -28.05 -24.21
N ILE A 61 5.25 -28.04 -25.46
CA ILE A 61 4.46 -26.90 -26.00
C ILE A 61 3.17 -26.72 -25.19
N ARG A 62 2.45 -27.80 -24.88
CA ARG A 62 1.23 -27.71 -24.06
C ARG A 62 1.54 -27.19 -22.65
N ALA A 63 2.59 -27.70 -22.01
CA ALA A 63 3.05 -27.24 -20.69
C ALA A 63 3.42 -25.76 -20.71
N PHE A 64 4.09 -25.30 -21.77
CA PHE A 64 4.46 -23.91 -21.95
C PHE A 64 3.24 -23.00 -22.07
N VAL A 65 2.26 -23.36 -22.91
CA VAL A 65 1.00 -22.60 -23.05
C VAL A 65 0.24 -22.55 -21.71
N THR A 66 0.15 -23.69 -21.00
CA THR A 66 -0.44 -23.75 -19.66
C THR A 66 0.29 -22.82 -18.69
N PHE A 67 1.64 -22.83 -18.69
CA PHE A 67 2.45 -21.93 -17.88
C PHE A 67 2.23 -20.45 -18.23
N LEU A 68 2.13 -20.10 -19.52
CA LEU A 68 1.87 -18.71 -19.91
C LEU A 68 0.52 -18.21 -19.44
N VAL A 69 -0.52 -19.04 -19.43
CA VAL A 69 -1.86 -18.64 -18.99
C VAL A 69 -1.98 -18.70 -17.47
N PHE A 70 -1.77 -19.88 -16.88
CA PHE A 70 -1.99 -20.09 -15.46
C PHE A 70 -0.80 -19.66 -14.62
N GLY A 71 0.43 -19.81 -15.11
CA GLY A 71 1.63 -19.41 -14.38
C GLY A 71 1.71 -17.90 -14.22
N THR A 72 1.43 -17.13 -15.28
CA THR A 72 1.36 -15.67 -15.16
C THR A 72 0.26 -15.24 -14.18
N TYR A 73 -0.92 -15.86 -14.25
CA TYR A 73 -1.99 -15.64 -13.28
C TYR A 73 -1.53 -15.91 -11.84
N CYS A 74 -0.92 -17.07 -11.59
CA CYS A 74 -0.39 -17.42 -10.27
C CYS A 74 0.67 -16.42 -9.80
N LEU A 75 1.55 -15.97 -10.69
CA LEU A 75 2.60 -15.00 -10.35
C LEU A 75 2.00 -13.64 -9.95
N VAL A 76 1.03 -13.13 -10.72
CA VAL A 76 0.37 -11.85 -10.44
C VAL A 76 -0.35 -11.90 -9.09
N TYR A 77 -1.09 -12.97 -8.80
CA TYR A 77 -1.81 -13.09 -7.53
C TYR A 77 -0.87 -13.36 -6.35
N GLY A 78 0.22 -14.10 -6.56
CA GLY A 78 1.28 -14.27 -5.55
C GLY A 78 1.85 -12.93 -5.12
N PHE A 79 2.16 -12.04 -6.08
CA PHE A 79 2.59 -10.67 -5.77
C PHE A 79 1.47 -9.85 -5.13
N LYS A 80 0.23 -9.92 -5.63
CA LYS A 80 -0.90 -9.17 -5.08
C LYS A 80 -1.09 -9.42 -3.58
N PHE A 81 -0.99 -10.67 -3.14
CA PHE A 81 -1.23 -11.06 -1.74
C PHE A 81 -0.01 -10.89 -0.83
N SER A 82 1.21 -10.82 -1.38
CA SER A 82 2.44 -10.65 -0.60
C SER A 82 2.98 -9.22 -0.57
N ALA A 83 2.71 -8.42 -1.59
CA ALA A 83 3.29 -7.09 -1.73
C ALA A 83 2.70 -6.12 -0.70
N THR A 84 3.56 -5.39 0.00
CA THR A 84 3.19 -4.23 0.83
C THR A 84 3.71 -2.94 0.21
N LYS A 85 3.10 -1.80 0.57
CA LYS A 85 3.48 -0.50 0.05
C LYS A 85 3.67 0.49 1.20
N ASN A 86 4.92 0.77 1.52
CA ASN A 86 5.26 1.82 2.46
C ASN A 86 5.43 3.15 1.74
N MET A 87 5.27 4.24 2.50
CA MET A 87 5.45 5.57 1.96
C MET A 87 6.41 6.37 2.84
N LEU A 88 7.32 7.07 2.21
CA LEU A 88 8.27 7.95 2.86
C LEU A 88 8.06 9.35 2.28
N ILE A 89 7.95 10.35 3.15
CA ILE A 89 7.83 11.75 2.78
C ILE A 89 9.08 12.45 3.30
N ASN A 90 9.85 13.03 2.39
CA ASN A 90 10.96 13.89 2.74
C ASN A 90 10.48 15.35 2.75
N LEU A 91 10.54 15.98 3.93
CA LEU A 91 9.99 17.32 4.20
C LEU A 91 10.83 18.45 3.58
N GLN A 92 12.13 18.25 3.39
CA GLN A 92 13.01 19.27 2.82
C GLN A 92 12.94 19.33 1.30
N THR A 93 12.77 18.17 0.66
CA THR A 93 12.86 18.03 -0.79
C THR A 93 11.49 17.90 -1.47
N ASN A 94 10.41 17.81 -0.68
CA ASN A 94 9.06 17.48 -1.11
C ASN A 94 9.02 16.22 -2.00
N ILE A 95 9.90 15.25 -1.72
CA ILE A 95 9.94 13.98 -2.42
C ILE A 95 9.11 12.97 -1.64
N LEU A 96 8.15 12.36 -2.35
CA LEU A 96 7.38 11.22 -1.88
C LEU A 96 7.94 9.94 -2.48
N ILE A 97 8.32 9.00 -1.64
CA ILE A 97 8.86 7.70 -2.05
C ILE A 97 7.84 6.63 -1.71
N SER A 98 7.26 6.00 -2.73
CA SER A 98 6.47 4.78 -2.58
C SER A 98 7.39 3.57 -2.66
N ARG A 99 7.56 2.88 -1.53
CA ARG A 99 8.39 1.68 -1.41
C ARG A 99 7.51 0.43 -1.46
N TYR A 100 7.61 -0.32 -2.55
CA TYR A 100 6.97 -1.61 -2.72
C TYR A 100 7.87 -2.70 -2.14
N ILE A 101 7.34 -3.57 -1.27
CA ILE A 101 8.11 -4.61 -0.59
C ILE A 101 7.46 -5.95 -0.84
N ILE A 102 8.27 -6.94 -1.25
CA ILE A 102 7.87 -8.33 -1.42
C ILE A 102 8.94 -9.20 -0.75
N GLY A 103 8.63 -9.74 0.43
CA GLY A 103 9.61 -10.49 1.22
C GLY A 103 10.89 -9.66 1.49
N PRO A 104 12.09 -10.14 1.13
CA PRO A 104 13.34 -9.42 1.34
C PRO A 104 13.60 -8.33 0.28
N PHE A 105 12.84 -8.30 -0.81
CA PHE A 105 13.06 -7.36 -1.91
C PHE A 105 12.22 -6.11 -1.74
N SER A 106 12.78 -4.96 -2.13
CA SER A 106 12.04 -3.70 -2.18
C SER A 106 12.40 -2.86 -3.39
N TYR A 107 11.43 -2.08 -3.86
CA TYR A 107 11.58 -1.18 -5.00
C TYR A 107 10.96 0.18 -4.70
N ASP A 108 11.70 1.25 -4.96
CA ASP A 108 11.31 2.62 -4.63
C ASP A 108 10.88 3.39 -5.88
N VAL A 109 9.68 3.93 -5.85
CA VAL A 109 9.17 4.89 -6.83
C VAL A 109 9.19 6.28 -6.20
N LYS A 110 10.03 7.17 -6.73
CA LYS A 110 10.15 8.55 -6.25
C LYS A 110 9.27 9.47 -7.08
N LEU A 111 8.42 10.26 -6.43
CA LEU A 111 7.73 11.38 -7.03
C LEU A 111 8.19 12.67 -6.36
N LYS A 112 8.65 13.63 -7.16
CA LYS A 112 8.87 14.99 -6.69
C LYS A 112 7.54 15.74 -6.72
N VAL A 113 7.05 16.09 -5.55
CA VAL A 113 5.86 16.94 -5.36
C VAL A 113 6.36 18.37 -5.24
N THR A 114 5.63 19.34 -5.80
CA THR A 114 5.99 20.75 -5.68
C THR A 114 5.72 21.22 -4.24
N ASP A 115 4.46 21.15 -3.81
CA ASP A 115 4.01 21.56 -2.48
C ASP A 115 2.83 20.69 -2.02
N PHE A 116 2.77 20.41 -0.72
CA PHE A 116 1.62 19.79 -0.08
C PHE A 116 0.65 20.88 0.35
N GLU A 117 -0.65 20.71 0.05
CA GLU A 117 -1.66 21.74 0.28
C GLU A 117 -2.36 21.54 1.64
N TYR A 118 -2.93 20.36 1.87
CA TYR A 118 -3.63 20.03 3.11
C TYR A 118 -3.76 18.51 3.30
N VAL A 119 -4.11 18.10 4.52
CA VAL A 119 -4.54 16.73 4.83
C VAL A 119 -6.06 16.72 4.93
N SER A 120 -6.72 15.70 4.42
CA SER A 120 -8.14 15.48 4.70
C SER A 120 -8.36 14.10 5.31
N PHE A 121 -9.24 14.01 6.30
CA PHE A 121 -9.79 12.73 6.74
C PHE A 121 -11.23 12.59 6.27
N PHE A 122 -11.59 11.41 5.79
CA PHE A 122 -12.87 11.16 5.11
C PHE A 122 -13.44 9.80 5.52
N GLU A 123 -14.72 9.60 5.27
CA GLU A 123 -15.38 8.30 5.35
C GLU A 123 -15.60 7.78 3.92
N ASP A 124 -15.27 6.53 3.68
CA ASP A 124 -15.44 5.89 2.39
C ASP A 124 -16.83 5.24 2.26
N ARG A 125 -17.14 4.70 1.07
CA ARG A 125 -18.45 4.10 0.78
C ARG A 125 -18.76 2.84 1.58
N TYR A 126 -17.78 2.27 2.25
CA TYR A 126 -17.88 1.05 3.05
C TYR A 126 -17.92 1.34 4.55
N GLY A 127 -17.93 2.62 4.94
CA GLY A 127 -17.88 3.04 6.34
C GLY A 127 -16.48 2.95 6.95
N GLU A 128 -15.43 2.78 6.13
CA GLU A 128 -14.05 2.91 6.60
C GLU A 128 -13.63 4.38 6.58
N PHE A 129 -12.78 4.75 7.52
CA PHE A 129 -12.21 6.10 7.57
C PHE A 129 -10.85 6.12 6.87
N GLY A 130 -10.50 7.22 6.22
CA GLY A 130 -9.25 7.32 5.48
C GLY A 130 -8.62 8.68 5.58
N THR A 131 -7.34 8.74 5.26
CA THR A 131 -6.58 9.99 5.21
C THR A 131 -6.00 10.20 3.82
N ASN A 132 -6.18 11.39 3.28
CA ASN A 132 -5.56 11.83 2.04
C ASN A 132 -4.59 12.98 2.31
N LEU A 133 -3.44 12.94 1.64
CA LEU A 133 -2.52 14.07 1.54
C LEU A 133 -2.69 14.72 0.17
N TRP A 134 -3.22 15.94 0.16
CA TRP A 134 -3.49 16.70 -1.05
C TRP A 134 -2.26 17.50 -1.47
N TYR A 135 -2.07 17.59 -2.78
CA TYR A 135 -1.01 18.32 -3.41
C TYR A 135 -1.49 18.95 -4.72
N VAL A 136 -0.65 19.84 -5.24
CA VAL A 136 -0.90 20.70 -6.40
C VAL A 136 -1.72 20.03 -7.51
N LYS A 137 -2.75 20.75 -7.98
CA LYS A 137 -3.73 20.35 -9.02
C LYS A 137 -4.76 19.31 -8.58
N ASN A 138 -5.28 19.43 -7.35
CA ASN A 138 -6.36 18.58 -6.84
C ASN A 138 -6.01 17.08 -6.90
N ARG A 139 -4.71 16.78 -6.74
CA ARG A 139 -4.22 15.41 -6.69
C ARG A 139 -4.01 15.06 -5.24
N HIS A 140 -4.17 13.79 -4.91
CA HIS A 140 -3.96 13.33 -3.54
C HIS A 140 -3.30 11.97 -3.50
N TYR A 141 -2.63 11.72 -2.39
CA TYR A 141 -2.17 10.41 -1.98
C TYR A 141 -3.11 9.87 -0.92
N LYS A 142 -3.69 8.69 -1.18
CA LYS A 142 -4.34 7.91 -0.13
C LYS A 142 -3.26 7.39 0.80
N MET A 143 -3.26 7.88 2.04
CA MET A 143 -2.23 7.63 3.04
C MET A 143 -2.46 6.30 3.72
N TYR A 144 -3.62 6.17 4.38
CA TYR A 144 -4.02 4.97 5.10
C TYR A 144 -5.55 4.91 5.26
N SER A 145 -6.06 3.70 5.51
CA SER A 145 -7.46 3.39 5.82
C SER A 145 -7.54 2.82 7.22
N PHE A 146 -8.60 3.16 7.94
CA PHE A 146 -8.83 2.86 9.34
C PHE A 146 -10.26 2.37 9.52
N GLU A 147 -10.46 1.40 10.40
CA GLU A 147 -11.80 0.94 10.79
C GLU A 147 -12.50 1.93 11.73
N ASN A 148 -11.75 2.83 12.38
CA ASN A 148 -12.23 3.72 13.42
C ASN A 148 -11.96 5.20 13.04
N LYS A 149 -12.96 6.06 13.31
CA LYS A 149 -12.93 7.50 13.00
C LYS A 149 -11.86 8.24 13.80
N GLU A 150 -11.80 8.01 15.10
CA GLU A 150 -10.83 8.65 16.00
C GLU A 150 -9.40 8.33 15.58
N ALA A 151 -9.11 7.08 15.19
CA ALA A 151 -7.83 6.65 14.68
C ALA A 151 -7.42 7.41 13.41
N ALA A 152 -8.33 7.52 12.44
CA ALA A 152 -8.10 8.29 11.22
C ALA A 152 -7.89 9.78 11.50
N PHE A 153 -8.70 10.36 12.39
CA PHE A 153 -8.59 11.75 12.80
C PHE A 153 -7.23 12.04 13.47
N GLN A 154 -6.84 11.23 14.46
CA GLN A 154 -5.57 11.38 15.18
C GLN A 154 -4.37 11.20 14.24
N PHE A 155 -4.42 10.26 13.31
CA PHE A 155 -3.39 10.13 12.29
C PHE A 155 -3.30 11.38 11.41
N SER A 156 -4.44 11.89 10.96
CA SER A 156 -4.52 13.05 10.06
C SER A 156 -4.05 14.33 10.75
N LEU A 157 -4.40 14.52 12.03
CA LEU A 157 -3.94 15.63 12.86
C LEU A 157 -2.43 15.58 13.08
N ASN A 158 -1.88 14.41 13.42
CA ASN A 158 -0.44 14.23 13.58
C ASN A 158 0.31 14.50 12.27
N LEU A 159 -0.22 14.02 11.15
CA LEU A 159 0.36 14.23 9.82
C LEU A 159 0.34 15.71 9.41
N SER A 160 -0.80 16.39 9.59
CA SER A 160 -0.95 17.80 9.24
C SER A 160 -0.08 18.71 10.12
N ASN A 161 0.04 18.40 11.42
CA ASN A 161 0.95 19.09 12.34
C ASN A 161 2.42 18.93 11.92
N LYS A 162 2.85 17.71 11.57
CA LYS A 162 4.24 17.46 11.13
C LYS A 162 4.58 18.12 9.80
N LEU A 163 3.62 18.20 8.89
CA LEU A 163 3.78 18.88 7.60
C LEU A 163 3.57 20.40 7.70
N ASN A 164 3.08 20.90 8.83
CA ASN A 164 2.64 22.28 9.01
C ASN A 164 1.64 22.75 7.92
N ILE A 165 0.65 21.91 7.61
CA ILE A 165 -0.40 22.19 6.62
C ILE A 165 -1.79 22.02 7.23
N ASP A 166 -2.82 22.51 6.54
CA ASP A 166 -4.19 22.49 7.06
C ASP A 166 -4.80 21.08 7.14
N LEU A 167 -5.81 20.93 8.01
CA LEU A 167 -6.57 19.70 8.17
C LEU A 167 -8.04 19.95 7.82
N LEU A 168 -8.57 19.13 6.92
CA LEU A 168 -9.96 19.16 6.48
C LEU A 168 -10.73 17.94 6.99
N ASP A 169 -11.87 18.18 7.65
CA ASP A 169 -12.91 17.17 7.85
C ASP A 169 -13.74 17.03 6.58
N ALA A 170 -13.67 15.85 5.99
CA ALA A 170 -14.41 15.44 4.80
C ALA A 170 -15.21 14.14 5.05
N THR A 171 -15.58 13.86 6.30
CA THR A 171 -16.38 12.66 6.64
C THR A 171 -17.81 12.75 6.13
N GLU A 172 -18.39 13.94 6.13
CA GLU A 172 -19.73 14.18 5.60
C GLU A 172 -19.67 14.73 4.16
N LYS A 173 -20.20 13.98 3.21
CA LYS A 173 -20.18 14.36 1.79
C LYS A 173 -20.90 15.69 1.57
N GLY A 174 -20.16 16.69 1.09
CA GLY A 174 -20.69 18.03 0.83
C GLY A 174 -20.65 18.97 2.04
N ASN A 175 -20.20 18.51 3.20
CA ASN A 175 -20.04 19.31 4.41
C ASN A 175 -18.57 19.33 4.85
N PHE A 176 -17.73 20.01 4.06
CA PHE A 176 -16.29 20.10 4.32
C PHE A 176 -15.99 21.18 5.36
N LYS A 177 -15.27 20.83 6.42
CA LYS A 177 -14.94 21.77 7.51
C LYS A 177 -13.44 21.80 7.75
N TRP A 178 -12.85 22.99 7.71
CA TRP A 178 -11.46 23.19 8.14
C TRP A 178 -11.37 23.09 9.65
N ILE A 179 -10.36 22.37 10.14
CA ILE A 179 -10.14 22.14 11.57
C ILE A 179 -9.06 23.10 12.06
N GLU A 180 -9.43 23.93 13.02
CA GLU A 180 -8.50 24.80 13.74
C GLU A 180 -7.65 23.97 14.71
N LYS A 181 -6.34 23.92 14.45
CA LYS A 181 -5.37 23.10 15.20
C LYS A 181 -4.97 23.70 16.55
N GLU A 182 -5.18 25.01 16.74
CA GLU A 182 -4.64 25.80 17.85
C GLU A 182 -5.17 25.39 19.25
N ASN A 183 -6.30 24.66 19.30
CA ASN A 183 -6.94 24.26 20.57
C ASN A 183 -6.95 22.74 20.82
N LEU A 184 -6.35 21.92 19.95
CA LEU A 184 -6.45 20.45 20.01
C LEU A 184 -5.27 19.77 20.72
N ASN A 185 -4.21 20.52 21.05
CA ASN A 185 -2.98 20.01 21.69
C ASN A 185 -2.87 20.37 23.19
N LYS A 186 -4.00 20.67 23.88
CA LYS A 186 -4.02 20.88 25.33
C LYS A 186 -4.36 19.59 26.08
#